data_AF-A0A661Y9Z2-F1
#
_entry.id   AF-A0A661Y9Z2-F1
#
_cell.length_a   1.000
_cell.length_b   1.000
_cell.length_c   1.000
_cell.angle_alpha   90.00
_cell.angle_beta   90.00
_cell.angle_gamma   90.00
#
_symmetry.space_group_name_H-M   'P 1'
#
loop_
_entity.id
_entity.type
_entity.pdbx_description
1 polymer ?
#
loop_
_entity_poly.entity_id
_entity_poly.type
_entity_poly.pdbx_seq_one_letter_code
_entity_poly.pdbx_strand_id
1 'polypeptide(L)'
;MKASVIVLILLLAILAGCATYYQKTLRFQEYIMEGQIEKAGQWLEKNDRDKKGKNELLYHMYSGWVSWMKGDYASSNTALELADLLIEDYRKQVGAEALSLISNPGVKPYQAEDFEKVFVNYFKALNYVQIGKYEEAIVEARRITIRLQQLNSKYKGHKNRYSDDAFAHVIIGM
;
A
#
# COMPACT_ATOMS: atom_id res chain seq x y z
N MET A 1 -39.25 18.94 21.06
CA MET A 1 -38.77 18.00 20.02
C MET A 1 -38.98 16.59 20.54
N LYS A 2 -39.79 15.75 19.87
CA LYS A 2 -40.16 14.42 20.39
C LYS A 2 -38.91 13.54 20.50
N ALA A 3 -38.73 12.81 21.60
CA ALA A 3 -37.56 11.95 21.85
C ALA A 3 -37.26 10.98 20.69
N SER A 4 -38.29 10.54 19.97
CA SER A 4 -38.19 9.73 18.76
C SER A 4 -37.40 10.40 17.62
N VAL A 5 -37.49 11.73 17.50
CA VAL A 5 -36.73 12.50 16.49
C VAL A 5 -35.25 12.58 16.87
N ILE A 6 -34.94 12.70 18.16
CA ILE A 6 -33.55 12.73 18.65
C ILE A 6 -32.90 11.35 18.46
N VAL A 7 -33.61 10.26 18.76
CA VAL A 7 -33.12 8.88 18.54
C VAL A 7 -32.91 8.61 17.04
N LEU A 8 -33.83 9.07 16.18
CA LEU A 8 -33.69 8.91 14.73
C LEU A 8 -32.48 9.70 14.18
N ILE A 9 -32.25 10.93 14.68
CA ILE A 9 -31.07 11.74 14.31
C ILE A 9 -29.78 11.06 14.79
N LEU A 10 -29.76 10.50 16.00
CA LEU A 10 -28.61 9.77 16.52
C LEU A 10 -28.32 8.51 15.69
N LEU A 11 -29.36 7.78 15.30
CA LEU A 11 -29.25 6.57 14.47
C LEU A 11 -28.74 6.90 13.06
N LEU A 12 -29.21 7.99 12.46
CA LEU A 12 -28.75 8.50 11.16
C LEU A 12 -27.29 9.00 11.22
N ALA A 13 -26.87 9.60 12.33
CA ALA A 13 -25.48 10.02 12.54
C ALA A 13 -24.51 8.82 12.63
N ILE A 14 -24.95 7.69 13.20
CA ILE A 14 -24.15 6.46 13.27
C ILE A 14 -24.00 5.81 11.87
N LEU A 15 -25.01 5.91 11.01
CA LEU A 15 -24.99 5.35 9.65
C LEU A 15 -24.13 6.17 8.65
N ALA A 16 -23.89 7.45 8.91
CA ALA A 16 -23.07 8.32 8.05
C ALA A 16 -21.55 8.07 8.15
N GLY A 17 -21.10 7.28 9.14
CA GLY A 17 -19.67 6.98 9.36
C GLY A 17 -19.08 5.92 8.42
N CYS A 18 -19.90 5.27 7.58
CA CYS A 18 -19.48 4.14 6.73
C CYS A 18 -18.85 4.55 5.39
N ALA A 19 -18.62 5.84 5.13
CA ALA A 19 -17.89 6.31 3.96
C ALA A 19 -16.41 5.87 4.05
N THR A 20 -16.08 4.83 3.28
CA THR A 20 -14.85 4.04 3.39
C THR A 20 -13.62 4.75 2.85
N TYR A 21 -12.45 4.33 3.34
CA TYR A 21 -11.12 4.71 2.88
C TYR A 21 -10.96 4.80 1.35
N TYR A 22 -11.58 3.86 0.63
CA TYR A 22 -11.63 3.84 -0.83
C TYR A 22 -12.11 5.17 -1.43
N GLN A 23 -13.14 5.78 -0.86
CA GLN A 23 -13.67 7.05 -1.36
C GLN A 23 -12.66 8.21 -1.23
N LYS A 24 -11.72 8.12 -0.28
CA LYS A 24 -10.67 9.14 -0.12
C LYS A 24 -9.61 9.03 -1.22
N THR A 25 -9.31 7.82 -1.69
CA THR A 25 -8.26 7.58 -2.70
C THR A 25 -8.79 7.55 -4.13
N LEU A 26 -10.12 7.56 -4.33
CA LEU A 26 -10.77 7.60 -5.65
C LEU A 26 -10.17 8.66 -6.58
N ARG A 27 -10.01 9.90 -6.10
CA ARG A 27 -9.45 10.99 -6.91
C ARG A 27 -8.01 10.72 -7.37
N PHE A 28 -7.20 10.13 -6.50
CA PHE A 28 -5.84 9.72 -6.87
C PHE A 28 -5.89 8.65 -7.96
N GLN A 29 -6.74 7.62 -7.77
CA GLN A 29 -6.89 6.52 -8.74
C GLN A 29 -7.39 7.01 -10.10
N GLU A 30 -8.36 7.93 -10.12
CA GLU A 30 -8.83 8.60 -11.34
C GLU A 30 -7.68 9.28 -12.08
N TYR A 31 -6.85 10.07 -11.38
CA TYR A 31 -5.69 10.70 -12.01
C TYR A 31 -4.70 9.69 -12.59
N ILE A 32 -4.44 8.58 -11.88
CA ILE A 32 -3.56 7.52 -12.40
C ILE A 32 -4.19 6.85 -13.64
N MET A 33 -5.47 6.51 -13.60
CA MET A 33 -6.17 5.84 -14.71
C MET A 33 -6.28 6.72 -15.95
N GLU A 34 -6.41 8.04 -15.77
CA GLU A 34 -6.44 9.01 -16.86
C GLU A 34 -5.03 9.44 -17.34
N GLY A 35 -3.96 8.88 -16.77
CA GLY A 35 -2.58 9.24 -17.09
C GLY A 35 -2.15 10.64 -16.63
N GLN A 36 -2.90 11.25 -15.72
CA GLN A 36 -2.65 12.60 -15.19
C GLN A 36 -1.67 12.55 -13.99
N ILE A 37 -0.45 12.09 -14.24
CA ILE A 37 0.54 11.76 -13.20
C ILE A 37 0.97 13.00 -12.39
N GLU A 38 1.00 14.18 -13.02
CA GLU A 38 1.29 15.46 -12.35
C GLU A 38 0.22 15.77 -11.31
N LYS A 39 -1.07 15.60 -11.67
CA LYS A 39 -2.18 15.84 -10.74
C LYS A 39 -2.21 14.82 -9.62
N ALA A 40 -1.85 13.57 -9.89
CA ALA A 40 -1.68 12.56 -8.84
C ALA A 40 -0.58 12.95 -7.84
N GLY A 41 0.54 13.47 -8.32
CA GLY A 41 1.60 14.03 -7.46
C GLY A 41 1.12 15.22 -6.62
N GLN A 42 0.44 16.19 -7.23
CA GLN A 42 -0.14 17.34 -6.52
C GLN A 42 -1.18 16.91 -5.48
N TRP A 43 -1.95 15.85 -5.78
CA TRP A 43 -2.89 15.28 -4.82
C TRP A 43 -2.16 14.72 -3.60
N LEU A 44 -1.04 14.01 -3.78
CA LEU A 44 -0.22 13.52 -2.67
C LEU A 44 0.34 14.66 -1.83
N GLU A 45 0.90 15.69 -2.47
CA GLU A 45 1.45 16.87 -1.77
C GLU A 45 0.40 17.59 -0.91
N LYS A 46 -0.84 17.70 -1.41
CA LYS A 46 -1.96 18.28 -0.64
C LYS A 46 -2.42 17.40 0.54
N ASN A 47 -2.11 16.11 0.51
CA ASN A 47 -2.44 15.15 1.56
C ASN A 47 -1.18 14.75 2.36
N ASP A 48 -0.25 15.69 2.56
CA ASP A 48 1.01 15.46 3.29
C ASP A 48 0.84 14.97 4.73
N ARG A 49 -0.32 15.20 5.34
CA ARG A 49 -0.68 14.65 6.66
C ARG A 49 -0.63 13.12 6.67
N ASP A 50 -0.87 12.48 5.53
CA ASP A 50 -0.79 11.03 5.38
C ASP A 50 0.66 10.53 5.34
N LYS A 51 1.68 11.42 5.30
CA LYS A 51 3.11 11.04 5.50
C LYS A 51 3.38 10.43 6.87
N LYS A 52 2.45 10.53 7.82
CA LYS A 52 2.56 9.96 9.15
C LYS A 52 1.22 9.39 9.61
N GLY A 53 1.28 8.36 10.44
CA GLY A 53 0.11 7.81 11.10
C GLY A 53 -0.60 6.77 10.25
N LYS A 54 -1.93 6.74 10.29
CA LYS A 54 -2.68 5.56 9.82
C LYS A 54 -2.58 5.30 8.32
N ASN A 55 -2.24 6.30 7.50
CA ASN A 55 -2.16 6.18 6.04
C ASN A 55 -0.72 6.19 5.51
N GLU A 56 0.27 6.18 6.40
CA GLU A 56 1.69 6.35 6.09
C GLU A 56 2.19 5.36 5.05
N LEU A 57 1.83 4.09 5.21
CA LEU A 57 2.16 3.05 4.25
C LEU A 57 1.65 3.38 2.84
N LEU A 58 0.36 3.72 2.71
CA LEU A 58 -0.22 4.00 1.40
C LEU A 58 0.37 5.26 0.77
N TYR A 59 0.61 6.31 1.57
CA TYR A 59 1.25 7.53 1.10
C TYR A 59 2.60 7.22 0.43
N HIS A 60 3.43 6.40 1.08
CA HIS A 60 4.74 6.03 0.56
C HIS A 60 4.66 5.11 -0.66
N MET A 61 3.71 4.17 -0.69
CA MET A 61 3.47 3.35 -1.89
C MET A 61 3.07 4.20 -3.10
N TYR A 62 2.11 5.12 -2.92
CA TYR A 62 1.65 6.01 -3.99
C TYR A 62 2.75 6.98 -4.43
N SER A 63 3.53 7.53 -3.50
CA SER A 63 4.68 8.38 -3.82
C SER A 63 5.73 7.64 -4.64
N GLY A 64 6.01 6.38 -4.27
CA GLY A 64 6.90 5.50 -5.00
C GLY A 64 6.42 5.24 -6.43
N TRP A 65 5.14 4.91 -6.58
CA TRP A 65 4.56 4.63 -7.90
C TRP A 65 4.50 5.87 -8.79
N VAL A 66 4.07 7.02 -8.25
CA VAL A 66 4.07 8.29 -9.00
C VAL A 66 5.47 8.66 -9.47
N SER A 67 6.48 8.49 -8.62
CA SER A 67 7.87 8.76 -8.99
C SER A 67 8.36 7.80 -10.09
N TRP A 68 8.01 6.51 -10.01
CA TRP A 68 8.30 5.53 -11.05
C TRP A 68 7.68 5.92 -12.39
N MET A 69 6.41 6.34 -12.40
CA MET A 69 5.69 6.78 -13.61
C MET A 69 6.29 8.05 -14.23
N LYS A 70 6.97 8.87 -13.43
CA LYS A 70 7.72 10.06 -13.89
C LYS A 70 9.14 9.74 -14.35
N GLY A 71 9.59 8.49 -14.24
CA GLY A 71 10.96 8.08 -14.53
C GLY A 71 11.98 8.45 -13.44
N ASP A 72 11.53 8.95 -12.29
CA ASP A 72 12.41 9.21 -11.15
C ASP A 72 12.51 7.96 -10.26
N TYR A 73 13.31 7.02 -10.74
CA TYR A 73 13.50 5.72 -10.12
C TYR A 73 14.22 5.80 -8.76
N ALA A 74 15.07 6.82 -8.55
CA ALA A 74 15.77 7.02 -7.29
C ALA A 74 14.83 7.51 -6.18
N SER A 75 14.00 8.51 -6.48
CA SER A 75 12.95 8.96 -5.55
C SER A 75 11.92 7.86 -5.33
N SER A 76 11.58 7.10 -6.38
CA SER A 76 10.69 5.94 -6.27
C SER A 76 11.23 4.92 -5.26
N ASN A 77 12.49 4.52 -5.37
CA ASN A 77 13.12 3.58 -4.42
C ASN A 77 13.16 4.12 -3.00
N THR A 78 13.44 5.41 -2.82
CA THR A 78 13.44 6.03 -1.49
C THR A 78 12.07 5.94 -0.83
N ALA A 79 11.00 6.23 -1.57
CA ALA A 79 9.64 6.13 -1.05
C ALA A 79 9.21 4.67 -0.82
N LEU A 80 9.54 3.76 -1.74
CA LEU A 80 9.20 2.35 -1.63
C LEU A 80 9.97 1.65 -0.50
N GLU A 81 11.19 2.08 -0.17
CA GLU A 81 11.93 1.58 0.99
C GLU A 81 11.19 1.90 2.30
N LEU A 82 10.66 3.13 2.43
CA LEU A 82 9.84 3.49 3.59
C LEU A 82 8.58 2.64 3.68
N ALA A 83 7.89 2.43 2.55
CA ALA A 83 6.72 1.55 2.50
C ALA A 83 7.07 0.11 2.92
N ASP A 84 8.22 -0.39 2.47
CA ASP A 84 8.70 -1.73 2.75
C ASP A 84 9.03 -1.93 4.24
N LEU A 85 9.69 -0.96 4.87
CA LEU A 85 9.92 -0.95 6.32
C LEU A 85 8.59 -0.93 7.11
N LEU A 86 7.61 -0.13 6.68
CA LEU A 86 6.30 -0.07 7.32
C LEU A 86 5.53 -1.39 7.19
N ILE A 87 5.65 -2.10 6.05
CA ILE A 87 5.09 -3.44 5.89
C ILE A 87 5.69 -4.42 6.89
N GLU A 88 7.01 -4.36 7.08
CA GLU A 88 7.73 -5.22 8.02
C GLU A 88 7.39 -4.92 9.48
N ASP A 89 7.28 -3.64 9.85
CA ASP A 89 6.94 -3.22 11.21
C ASP A 89 5.47 -3.39 11.55
N TYR A 90 4.55 -3.26 10.58
CA TYR A 90 3.12 -3.52 10.80
C TYR A 90 2.87 -4.95 11.25
N ARG A 91 3.67 -5.94 10.80
CA ARG A 91 3.58 -7.33 11.28
C ARG A 91 3.71 -7.45 12.81
N LYS A 92 4.27 -6.44 13.49
CA LYS A 92 4.48 -6.41 14.94
C LYS A 92 3.37 -5.70 15.72
N GLN A 93 2.44 -4.99 15.06
CA GLN A 93 1.46 -4.11 15.72
C GLN A 93 0.08 -4.77 15.94
N VAL A 94 0.01 -5.75 16.85
CA VAL A 94 -1.25 -6.39 17.28
C VAL A 94 -2.19 -5.42 18.03
N GLY A 95 -1.66 -4.38 18.67
CA GLY A 95 -2.44 -3.46 19.50
C GLY A 95 -3.47 -2.59 18.76
N ALA A 96 -3.22 -2.27 17.48
CA ALA A 96 -4.15 -1.48 16.68
C ALA A 96 -5.43 -2.26 16.34
N GLU A 97 -5.34 -3.59 16.24
CA GLU A 97 -6.47 -4.47 15.98
C GLU A 97 -7.45 -4.47 17.15
N ALA A 98 -6.94 -4.63 18.38
CA ALA A 98 -7.75 -4.56 19.60
C ALA A 98 -8.45 -3.20 19.76
N LEU A 99 -7.76 -2.09 19.46
CA LEU A 99 -8.35 -0.74 19.55
C LEU A 99 -9.48 -0.54 18.52
N SER A 100 -9.35 -1.09 17.31
CA SER A 100 -10.36 -0.97 16.26
C SER A 100 -11.67 -1.70 16.60
N LEU A 101 -11.57 -2.81 17.34
CA LEU A 101 -12.74 -3.59 17.77
C LEU A 101 -13.58 -2.86 18.81
N ILE A 102 -12.96 -2.02 19.65
CA ILE A 102 -13.63 -1.32 20.75
C ILE A 102 -14.02 0.13 20.42
N SER A 103 -13.50 0.72 19.34
CA SER A 103 -13.71 2.14 19.01
C SER A 103 -14.40 2.35 17.66
N ASN A 104 -13.65 2.26 16.56
CA ASN A 104 -14.16 2.40 15.20
C ASN A 104 -13.17 1.75 14.21
N PRO A 105 -13.64 0.95 13.23
CA PRO A 105 -12.81 0.41 12.15
C PRO A 105 -11.93 1.47 11.44
N GLY A 106 -12.39 2.72 11.36
CA GLY A 106 -11.66 3.82 10.71
C GLY A 106 -10.35 4.25 11.39
N VAL A 107 -10.02 3.73 12.59
CA VAL A 107 -8.75 4.00 13.28
C VAL A 107 -7.63 3.04 12.87
N LYS A 108 -7.96 1.93 12.21
CA LYS A 108 -6.98 0.93 11.78
C LYS A 108 -6.03 1.56 10.75
N PRO A 109 -4.70 1.47 10.95
CA PRO A 109 -3.74 1.83 9.91
C PRO A 109 -3.95 0.99 8.65
N TYR A 110 -3.72 1.61 7.50
CA TYR A 110 -3.72 0.92 6.22
C TYR A 110 -2.76 -0.27 6.28
N GLN A 111 -3.24 -1.41 5.82
CA GLN A 111 -2.50 -2.66 5.79
C GLN A 111 -2.39 -3.08 4.33
N ALA A 112 -1.17 -3.25 3.84
CA ALA A 112 -0.96 -3.74 2.49
C ALA A 112 -1.54 -5.16 2.33
N GLU A 113 -2.22 -5.36 1.21
CA GLU A 113 -2.63 -6.68 0.76
C GLU A 113 -1.41 -7.53 0.38
N ASP A 114 -1.59 -8.84 0.31
CA ASP A 114 -0.48 -9.76 0.07
C ASP A 114 0.23 -9.52 -1.27
N PHE A 115 -0.52 -9.17 -2.32
CA PHE A 115 0.03 -8.82 -3.64
C PHE A 115 0.75 -7.46 -3.63
N GLU A 116 0.26 -6.49 -2.85
CA GLU A 116 0.87 -5.16 -2.77
C GLU A 116 2.27 -5.20 -2.16
N LYS A 117 2.47 -6.08 -1.17
CA LYS A 117 3.80 -6.33 -0.58
C LYS A 117 4.79 -6.83 -1.63
N VAL A 118 4.34 -7.70 -2.54
CA VAL A 118 5.17 -8.19 -3.64
C VAL A 118 5.46 -7.05 -4.64
N PHE A 119 4.45 -6.25 -4.97
CA PHE A 119 4.60 -5.10 -5.88
C PHE A 119 5.62 -4.07 -5.39
N VAL A 120 5.72 -3.84 -4.07
CA VAL A 120 6.77 -2.95 -3.53
C VAL A 120 8.17 -3.41 -3.94
N ASN A 121 8.52 -4.69 -3.73
CA ASN A 121 9.85 -5.19 -4.16
C ASN A 121 9.97 -5.27 -5.69
N TYR A 122 8.86 -5.55 -6.40
CA TYR A 122 8.84 -5.59 -7.86
C TYR A 122 9.27 -4.25 -8.47
N PHE A 123 8.64 -3.15 -8.05
CA PHE A 123 9.02 -1.82 -8.52
C PHE A 123 10.41 -1.41 -8.03
N LYS A 124 10.82 -1.82 -6.81
CA LYS A 124 12.20 -1.57 -6.35
C LYS A 124 13.25 -2.27 -7.23
N ALA A 125 13.03 -3.53 -7.58
CA ALA A 125 13.90 -4.27 -8.49
C ALA A 125 13.96 -3.60 -9.86
N LEU A 126 12.81 -3.23 -10.44
CA LEU A 126 12.76 -2.49 -11.70
C LEU A 126 13.53 -1.16 -11.63
N ASN A 127 13.31 -0.36 -10.58
CA ASN A 127 14.00 0.90 -10.38
C ASN A 127 15.51 0.72 -10.35
N TYR A 128 15.99 -0.28 -9.59
CA TYR A 128 17.41 -0.57 -9.46
C TYR A 128 18.03 -0.99 -10.80
N VAL A 129 17.34 -1.79 -11.61
CA VAL A 129 17.75 -2.08 -12.99
C VAL A 129 17.89 -0.79 -13.81
N GLN A 130 16.90 0.10 -13.75
CA GLN A 130 16.89 1.33 -14.54
C GLN A 130 18.03 2.31 -14.18
N ILE A 131 18.54 2.26 -12.95
CA ILE A 131 19.65 3.10 -12.49
C ILE A 131 21.00 2.36 -12.44
N GLY A 132 21.10 1.18 -13.06
CA GLY A 132 22.34 0.42 -13.18
C GLY A 132 22.84 -0.24 -11.90
N LYS A 133 21.95 -0.44 -10.92
CA LYS A 133 22.23 -1.03 -9.60
C LYS A 133 21.77 -2.49 -9.55
N TYR A 134 22.45 -3.36 -10.29
CA TYR A 134 21.97 -4.71 -10.55
C TYR A 134 22.01 -5.60 -9.31
N GLU A 135 22.99 -5.42 -8.43
CA GLU A 135 23.13 -6.16 -7.18
C GLU A 135 21.93 -5.90 -6.26
N GLU A 136 21.52 -4.64 -6.10
CA GLU A 136 20.31 -4.28 -5.36
C GLU A 136 19.04 -4.82 -6.04
N ALA A 137 18.98 -4.81 -7.37
CA ALA A 137 17.86 -5.40 -8.10
C ALA A 137 17.71 -6.91 -7.81
N ILE A 138 18.81 -7.66 -7.80
CA ILE A 138 18.84 -9.09 -7.47
C ILE A 138 18.36 -9.32 -6.03
N VAL A 139 18.77 -8.48 -5.08
CA VAL A 139 18.30 -8.57 -3.69
C VAL A 139 16.78 -8.44 -3.63
N GLU A 140 16.21 -7.42 -4.28
CA GLU A 140 14.76 -7.20 -4.30
C GLU A 140 14.01 -8.33 -5.02
N ALA A 141 14.56 -8.87 -6.11
CA ALA A 141 13.99 -10.02 -6.81
C ALA A 141 13.98 -11.30 -5.95
N ARG A 142 15.04 -11.55 -5.16
CA ARG A 142 15.04 -12.65 -4.17
C ARG A 142 13.96 -12.44 -3.11
N ARG A 143 13.74 -11.20 -2.67
CA ARG A 143 12.70 -10.87 -1.69
C ARG A 143 11.30 -11.12 -2.24
N ILE A 144 11.04 -10.87 -3.52
CA ILE A 144 9.79 -11.27 -4.21
C ILE A 144 9.57 -12.78 -4.04
N THR A 145 10.58 -13.59 -4.39
CA THR A 145 10.50 -15.06 -4.29
C THR A 145 10.20 -15.52 -2.87
N ILE A 146 10.91 -14.97 -1.88
CA ILE A 146 10.70 -15.29 -0.46
C ILE A 146 9.27 -14.91 -0.01
N ARG A 147 8.78 -13.74 -0.40
CA ARG A 147 7.42 -13.29 -0.06
C ARG A 147 6.38 -14.23 -0.66
N LEU A 148 6.49 -14.58 -1.93
CA LEU A 148 5.58 -15.51 -2.59
C LEU A 148 5.58 -16.89 -1.91
N GLN A 149 6.75 -17.42 -1.54
CA GLN A 149 6.86 -18.67 -0.79
C GLN A 149 6.14 -18.60 0.57
N GLN A 150 6.31 -17.50 1.31
CA GLN A 150 5.62 -17.26 2.59
C GLN A 150 4.09 -17.22 2.42
N LEU A 151 3.62 -16.50 1.39
CA LEU A 151 2.19 -16.41 1.06
C LEU A 151 1.62 -17.78 0.69
N ASN A 152 2.31 -18.53 -0.16
CA ASN A 152 1.87 -19.88 -0.58
C ASN A 152 1.77 -20.85 0.60
N SER A 153 2.68 -20.72 1.58
CA SER A 153 2.70 -21.57 2.77
C SER A 153 1.53 -21.30 3.72
N LYS A 154 0.92 -20.11 3.66
CA LYS A 154 -0.20 -19.71 4.53
C LYS A 154 -1.54 -20.33 4.10
N TYR A 155 -1.75 -20.54 2.80
CA TYR A 155 -3.00 -21.06 2.24
C TYR A 155 -2.93 -22.58 1.99
N LYS A 156 -3.17 -23.39 3.05
CA LYS A 156 -3.27 -24.85 2.90
C LYS A 156 -4.54 -25.22 2.10
N GLY A 157 -4.37 -25.94 1.00
CA GLY A 157 -5.48 -26.47 0.18
C GLY A 157 -5.94 -25.58 -0.99
N HIS A 158 -5.51 -24.32 -1.05
CA HIS A 158 -5.76 -23.43 -2.17
C HIS A 158 -4.44 -22.84 -2.65
N LYS A 159 -3.87 -23.41 -3.71
CA LYS A 159 -2.66 -22.86 -4.33
C LYS A 159 -2.94 -21.44 -4.79
N ASN A 160 -2.15 -20.48 -4.31
CA ASN A 160 -2.13 -19.13 -4.86
C ASN A 160 -1.83 -19.21 -6.36
N ARG A 161 -2.62 -18.49 -7.17
CA ARG A 161 -2.43 -18.45 -8.63
C ARG A 161 -1.13 -17.76 -9.01
N TYR A 162 -0.73 -16.76 -8.23
CA TYR A 162 0.53 -16.05 -8.38
C TYR A 162 1.51 -16.56 -7.33
N SER A 163 2.02 -17.77 -7.54
CA SER A 163 2.90 -18.46 -6.59
C SER A 163 4.38 -18.24 -6.87
N ASP A 164 4.71 -17.81 -8.08
CA ASP A 164 6.06 -17.65 -8.58
C ASP A 164 6.11 -16.54 -9.62
N ASP A 165 7.21 -15.80 -9.70
CA ASP A 165 7.32 -14.61 -10.54
C ASP A 165 8.46 -14.74 -11.56
N ALA A 166 8.11 -14.78 -12.85
CA ALA A 166 9.07 -14.96 -13.93
C ALA A 166 10.06 -13.80 -14.03
N PHE A 167 9.62 -12.56 -13.77
CA PHE A 167 10.49 -11.39 -13.78
C PHE A 167 11.55 -11.49 -12.69
N ALA A 168 11.17 -11.89 -11.48
CA ALA A 168 12.10 -12.10 -10.38
C ALA A 168 13.20 -13.10 -10.74
N HIS A 169 12.85 -14.24 -11.37
CA HIS A 169 13.83 -15.23 -11.82
C HIS A 169 14.78 -14.69 -12.89
N VAL A 170 14.27 -13.90 -13.84
CA VAL A 170 15.11 -13.27 -14.86
C VAL A 170 16.11 -12.32 -14.19
N ILE A 171 15.66 -11.46 -13.28
CA ILE A 171 16.56 -10.54 -12.56
C ILE A 171 17.59 -11.29 -11.72
N ILE A 172 17.20 -12.38 -11.04
CA ILE A 172 18.12 -13.20 -10.23
C ILE A 172 19.23 -13.84 -11.09
N GLY A 173 18.94 -14.13 -12.35
CA GLY A 173 19.88 -14.77 -13.28
C GLY A 173 20.73 -13.81 -14.12
N MET A 174 20.54 -12.50 -14.00
CA MET A 174 21.39 -11.47 -14.62
C MET A 174 22.77 -11.42 -13.96
#